data_AF-A0A661R7V7-F1
#
_entry.id   AF-A0A661R7V7-F1
#
_cell.length_a   1.000
_cell.length_b   1.000
_cell.length_c   1.000
_cell.angle_alpha   90.00
_cell.angle_beta   90.00
_cell.angle_gamma   90.00
#
_symmetry.space_group_name_H-M   'P 1'
#
loop_
_entity.id
_entity.type
_entity.pdbx_description
1 polymer ?
#
loop_
_entity_poly.entity_id
_entity_poly.type
_entity_poly.pdbx_seq_one_letter_code
_entity_poly.pdbx_strand_id
1 'polypeptide(L)'
;MDSLAGEYEGTGRAHRHQRIQGIFARKVRGCDLAFKMASKVSIDGMLPDGGKDSVTIRVASVVPFLLMKGIALNDWLQEKAAYDIYYCLRNYPGGLDALVEEFRPHVNHGLV
;
A
#
# COMPACT_ATOMS: atom_id res chain seq x y z
N MET A 1 -13.22 -9.40 9.11
CA MET A 1 -11.94 -8.94 8.55
C MET A 1 -12.25 -8.29 7.22
N ASP A 2 -12.02 -6.98 7.09
CA ASP A 2 -12.31 -6.28 5.84
C ASP A 2 -11.21 -6.57 4.83
N SER A 3 -11.57 -7.24 3.74
CA SER A 3 -10.67 -7.46 2.60
C SER A 3 -10.81 -6.31 1.61
N LEU A 4 -9.69 -5.81 1.08
CA LEU A 4 -9.68 -4.67 0.18
C LEU A 4 -9.40 -5.09 -1.26
N ALA A 5 -9.92 -4.31 -2.18
CA ALA A 5 -9.86 -4.51 -3.62
C ALA A 5 -9.60 -3.20 -4.34
N GLY A 6 -8.97 -3.29 -5.52
CA GLY A 6 -8.83 -2.17 -6.43
C GLY A 6 -10.18 -1.55 -6.80
N GLU A 7 -10.24 -0.23 -6.96
CA GLU A 7 -11.46 0.49 -7.35
C GLU A 7 -11.85 0.21 -8.80
N TYR A 8 -10.88 -0.08 -9.65
CA TYR A 8 -11.10 -0.19 -11.10
C TYR A 8 -11.14 -1.64 -11.58
N GLU A 9 -11.10 -2.60 -10.65
CA GLU A 9 -11.11 -4.02 -10.93
C GLU A 9 -12.50 -4.66 -10.72
N GLY A 10 -12.68 -5.85 -11.31
CA GLY A 10 -13.82 -6.74 -11.10
C GLY A 10 -15.17 -6.17 -11.50
N THR A 11 -16.01 -5.88 -10.51
CA THR A 11 -17.38 -5.38 -10.71
C THR A 11 -17.39 -3.92 -11.16
N GLY A 12 -18.48 -3.47 -11.82
CA GLY A 12 -18.59 -2.10 -12.34
C GLY A 12 -18.44 -1.01 -11.25
N ARG A 13 -18.06 0.21 -11.63
CA ARG A 13 -17.76 1.34 -10.69
C ARG A 13 -18.90 1.68 -9.73
N ALA A 14 -20.15 1.38 -10.08
CA ALA A 14 -21.31 1.60 -9.20
C ALA A 14 -21.34 0.65 -7.99
N HIS A 15 -20.59 -0.46 -8.02
CA HIS A 15 -20.55 -1.42 -6.94
C HIS A 15 -19.43 -1.10 -5.95
N ARG A 16 -19.74 -1.12 -4.66
CA ARG A 16 -18.77 -0.87 -3.56
C ARG A 16 -17.92 -2.09 -3.21
N HIS A 17 -18.27 -3.27 -3.71
CA HIS A 17 -17.60 -4.54 -3.40
C HIS A 17 -17.39 -5.37 -4.68
N GLN A 18 -16.34 -6.18 -4.68
CA GLN A 18 -16.11 -7.22 -5.69
C GLN A 18 -16.01 -8.59 -5.05
N ARG A 19 -16.45 -9.62 -5.77
CA ARG A 19 -16.38 -11.01 -5.30
C ARG A 19 -15.05 -11.62 -5.76
N ILE A 20 -14.19 -11.97 -4.82
CA ILE A 20 -12.92 -12.64 -5.08
C ILE A 20 -12.93 -13.94 -4.28
N GLN A 21 -12.74 -15.09 -4.93
CA GLN A 21 -12.61 -16.40 -4.26
C GLN A 21 -13.67 -16.67 -3.16
N GLY A 22 -14.91 -16.24 -3.39
CA GLY A 22 -16.02 -16.45 -2.45
C GLY A 22 -16.20 -15.38 -1.37
N ILE A 23 -15.28 -14.42 -1.23
CA ILE A 23 -15.39 -13.29 -0.29
C ILE A 23 -15.80 -11.99 -0.99
N PHE A 24 -16.42 -11.07 -0.24
CA PHE A 24 -16.72 -9.72 -0.68
C PHE A 24 -15.62 -8.76 -0.23
N ALA A 25 -14.77 -8.35 -1.16
CA ALA A 25 -13.73 -7.36 -0.91
C ALA A 25 -14.26 -5.95 -1.21
N ARG A 26 -14.03 -5.00 -0.31
CA ARG A 26 -14.43 -3.60 -0.48
C ARG A 26 -13.49 -2.90 -1.44
N LYS A 27 -14.07 -2.20 -2.41
CA LYS A 27 -13.33 -1.43 -3.40
C LYS A 27 -12.83 -0.12 -2.78
N VAL A 28 -11.53 0.15 -2.92
CA VAL A 28 -10.86 1.31 -2.33
C VAL A 28 -10.04 2.03 -3.38
N ARG A 29 -10.30 3.33 -3.54
CA ARG A 29 -9.56 4.20 -4.45
C ARG A 29 -8.07 4.18 -4.14
N GLY A 30 -7.25 4.03 -5.16
CA GLY A 30 -5.79 3.95 -5.04
C GLY A 30 -5.24 2.59 -4.60
N CYS A 31 -6.09 1.64 -4.17
CA CYS A 31 -5.64 0.32 -3.74
C CYS A 31 -5.04 -0.50 -4.90
N ASP A 32 -5.47 -0.26 -6.14
CA ASP A 32 -4.90 -0.86 -7.35
C ASP A 32 -3.38 -0.59 -7.47
N LEU A 33 -2.93 0.59 -7.03
CA LEU A 33 -1.52 0.97 -7.08
C LEU A 33 -0.68 0.19 -6.07
N ALA A 34 -1.23 -0.19 -4.91
CA ALA A 34 -0.51 -1.01 -3.93
C ALA A 34 -0.13 -2.39 -4.50
N PHE A 35 -0.98 -2.96 -5.37
CA PHE A 35 -0.68 -4.23 -6.05
C PHE A 35 0.30 -4.07 -7.22
N LYS A 36 0.21 -2.96 -7.96
CA LYS A 36 1.07 -2.67 -9.12
C LYS A 36 2.47 -2.22 -8.70
N MET A 37 2.56 -1.37 -7.69
CA MET A 37 3.78 -0.75 -7.17
C MET A 37 4.18 -1.42 -5.85
N ALA A 38 4.34 -2.75 -5.89
CA ALA A 38 4.78 -3.52 -4.73
C ALA A 38 6.28 -3.80 -4.80
N SER A 39 7.00 -3.51 -3.73
CA SER A 39 8.39 -3.90 -3.51
C SER A 39 8.47 -5.33 -2.96
N LYS A 40 9.49 -6.08 -3.36
CA LYS A 40 9.78 -7.40 -2.80
C LYS A 40 10.72 -7.23 -1.61
N VAL A 41 10.33 -7.76 -0.46
CA VAL A 41 11.13 -7.75 0.77
C VAL A 41 11.45 -9.19 1.12
N SER A 42 12.74 -9.49 1.28
CA SER A 42 13.20 -10.79 1.78
C SER A 42 13.32 -10.73 3.29
N ILE A 43 12.78 -11.73 3.96
CA ILE A 43 12.90 -11.92 5.40
C ILE A 43 13.63 -13.23 5.62
N ASP A 44 14.82 -13.15 6.19
CA ASP A 44 15.64 -14.29 6.53
C ASP A 44 15.52 -14.59 8.03
N GLY A 45 15.48 -15.87 8.37
CA GLY A 45 15.33 -16.32 9.75
C GLY A 45 16.01 -17.66 10.02
N MET A 46 16.22 -17.94 11.29
CA MET A 46 16.62 -19.27 11.75
C MET A 46 15.41 -19.94 12.38
N LEU A 47 15.07 -21.13 11.89
CA LEU A 47 14.02 -21.97 12.44
C LEU A 47 14.44 -22.50 13.82
N PRO A 48 13.49 -22.90 14.67
CA PRO A 48 13.79 -23.41 16.02
C PRO A 48 14.73 -24.63 16.04
N ASP A 49 14.81 -25.39 14.96
CA ASP A 49 15.69 -26.55 14.77
C ASP A 49 17.09 -26.19 14.22
N GLY A 50 17.36 -24.89 14.01
CA GLY A 50 18.63 -24.39 13.49
C GLY A 50 18.71 -24.30 11.96
N GLY A 51 17.66 -24.67 11.23
CA GLY A 51 17.58 -24.47 9.78
C GLY A 51 17.55 -22.98 9.42
N LYS A 52 18.21 -22.57 8.33
CA LYS A 52 18.01 -21.23 7.76
C LYS A 52 16.84 -21.27 6.79
N ASP A 53 15.93 -20.32 6.92
CA ASP A 53 14.79 -20.16 6.03
C ASP A 53 14.68 -18.70 5.57
N SER A 54 14.11 -18.50 4.38
CA SER A 54 13.94 -17.18 3.77
C SER A 54 12.61 -17.12 3.05
N VAL A 55 11.85 -16.05 3.31
CA VAL A 55 10.60 -15.77 2.61
C VAL A 55 10.64 -14.42 1.92
N THR A 56 10.26 -14.40 0.65
CA THR A 56 10.06 -13.15 -0.09
C THR A 56 8.58 -12.77 -0.06
N ILE A 57 8.28 -11.60 0.50
CA ILE A 57 6.92 -11.03 0.52
C ILE A 57 6.85 -9.81 -0.40
N ARG A 58 5.64 -9.53 -0.91
CA ARG A 58 5.36 -8.30 -1.66
C ARG A 58 4.68 -7.30 -0.74
N VAL A 59 5.26 -6.12 -0.60
CA VAL A 59 4.76 -5.02 0.24
C VAL A 59 4.52 -3.81 -0.65
N ALA A 60 3.44 -3.06 -0.44
CA ALA A 60 3.21 -1.81 -1.15
C ALA A 60 4.41 -0.87 -0.96
N SER A 61 4.92 -0.25 -2.04
CA SER A 61 5.99 0.75 -1.91
C SER A 61 5.48 2.02 -1.23
N VAL A 62 6.41 2.93 -0.92
CA VAL A 62 6.08 4.14 -0.16
C VAL A 62 5.06 5.04 -0.88
N VAL A 63 5.12 5.10 -2.22
CA VAL A 63 4.22 5.92 -3.04
C VAL A 63 2.74 5.52 -2.90
N PRO A 64 2.32 4.28 -3.25
CA PRO A 64 0.94 3.85 -3.05
C PRO A 64 0.54 3.83 -1.58
N PHE A 65 1.47 3.58 -0.64
CA PHE A 65 1.17 3.62 0.79
C PHE A 65 0.76 5.03 1.24
N LEU A 66 1.59 6.04 0.98
CA LEU A 66 1.30 7.43 1.35
C LEU A 66 0.07 7.98 0.62
N LEU A 67 -0.11 7.62 -0.66
CA LEU A 67 -1.31 7.96 -1.43
C LEU A 67 -2.58 7.42 -0.77
N MET A 68 -2.60 6.14 -0.40
CA MET A 68 -3.75 5.54 0.27
C MET A 68 -4.01 6.15 1.64
N LYS A 69 -2.95 6.50 2.39
CA LYS A 69 -3.08 7.21 3.67
C LYS A 69 -3.61 8.63 3.48
N GLY A 70 -3.19 9.34 2.44
CA GLY A 70 -3.69 10.68 2.09
C GLY A 70 -5.19 10.67 1.75
N ILE A 71 -5.64 9.70 0.94
CA ILE A 71 -7.07 9.50 0.65
C ILE A 71 -7.84 9.22 1.94
N ALA A 72 -7.35 8.31 2.78
CA ALA A 72 -8.00 7.98 4.05
C ALA A 72 -8.06 9.17 5.02
N LEU A 73 -7.02 10.02 5.04
CA LEU A 73 -6.98 11.22 5.86
C LEU A 73 -8.04 12.24 5.41
N ASN A 74 -8.17 12.45 4.10
CA ASN A 74 -9.16 13.36 3.52
C ASN A 74 -10.60 12.91 3.78
N ASP A 75 -10.87 11.61 3.68
CA ASP A 75 -12.22 11.08 3.72
C ASP A 75 -12.73 10.82 5.16
N TRP A 76 -11.84 10.57 6.14
CA TRP A 76 -12.24 10.07 7.47
C TRP A 76 -11.52 10.73 8.67
N LEU A 77 -10.72 11.80 8.47
CA LEU A 77 -9.87 12.45 9.49
C LEU A 77 -9.41 11.51 10.61
N GLN A 78 -8.57 10.53 10.27
CA GLN A 78 -8.06 9.56 11.25
C GLN A 78 -6.68 10.00 11.77
N GLU A 79 -6.57 10.18 13.09
CA GLU A 79 -5.30 10.45 13.80
C GLU A 79 -4.21 9.43 13.42
N LYS A 80 -4.60 8.16 13.25
CA LYS A 80 -3.68 7.09 12.82
C LYS A 80 -3.09 7.35 11.43
N ALA A 81 -3.91 7.77 10.46
CA ALA A 81 -3.43 8.06 9.11
C ALA A 81 -2.48 9.27 9.09
N ALA A 82 -2.77 10.30 9.90
CA ALA A 82 -1.88 11.45 10.05
C ALA A 82 -0.52 11.04 10.65
N TYR A 83 -0.54 10.18 11.67
CA TYR A 83 0.68 9.66 12.29
C TYR A 83 1.49 8.81 11.31
N ASP A 84 0.86 7.91 10.56
CA ASP A 84 1.54 7.07 9.57
C ASP A 84 2.25 7.91 8.50
N ILE A 85 1.59 8.96 8.00
CA ILE A 85 2.18 9.91 7.05
C ILE A 85 3.38 10.60 7.70
N TYR A 86 3.21 11.20 8.88
CA TYR A 86 4.28 11.88 9.59
C TYR A 86 5.49 10.97 9.83
N TYR A 87 5.24 9.76 10.31
CA TYR A 87 6.28 8.77 10.60
C TYR A 87 7.07 8.42 9.34
N CYS A 88 6.39 8.14 8.23
CA CYS A 88 7.03 7.82 6.96
C CYS A 88 7.86 8.99 6.42
N LEU A 89 7.33 10.22 6.45
CA LEU A 89 8.08 11.41 6.00
C LEU A 89 9.34 11.64 6.85
N ARG A 90 9.24 11.45 8.16
CA ARG A 90 10.35 11.71 9.10
C ARG A 90 11.43 10.63 9.08
N ASN A 91 11.07 9.38 8.83
CA ASN A 91 11.96 8.23 8.98
C ASN A 91 12.27 7.52 7.65
N TYR A 92 11.91 8.11 6.50
CA TYR A 92 12.23 7.49 5.22
C TYR A 92 13.75 7.33 5.06
N PRO A 93 14.24 6.13 4.70
CA PRO A 93 15.66 5.93 4.42
C PRO A 93 16.14 6.89 3.33
N GLY A 94 17.22 7.63 3.59
CA GLY A 94 17.70 8.67 2.67
C GLY A 94 16.98 10.02 2.79
N GLY A 95 16.02 10.16 3.69
CA GLY A 95 15.32 11.41 3.99
C GLY A 95 14.30 11.82 2.93
N LEU A 96 13.85 13.08 3.02
CA LEU A 96 12.80 13.62 2.14
C LEU A 96 13.23 13.69 0.68
N ASP A 97 14.50 13.98 0.39
CA ASP A 97 14.98 14.04 -1.00
C ASP A 97 14.88 12.67 -1.68
N ALA A 98 15.31 11.60 -1.00
CA ALA A 98 15.14 10.24 -1.50
C ALA A 98 13.67 9.87 -1.68
N LEU A 99 12.81 10.30 -0.77
CA LEU A 99 11.37 10.10 -0.89
C LEU A 99 10.81 10.81 -2.13
N VAL A 100 11.21 12.06 -2.40
CA VAL A 100 10.78 12.80 -3.60
C VAL A 100 11.19 12.07 -4.87
N GLU A 101 12.38 11.47 -4.91
CA GLU A 101 12.83 10.68 -6.06
C GLU A 101 11.97 9.43 -6.30
N GLU A 102 11.40 8.80 -5.25
CA GLU A 102 10.43 7.72 -5.43
C GLU A 102 9.14 8.19 -6.11
N PHE A 103 8.72 9.44 -5.86
CA PHE A 103 7.52 10.01 -6.48
C PHE A 103 7.76 10.50 -7.90
N ARG A 104 8.99 10.92 -8.24
CA ARG A 104 9.34 11.55 -9.53
C ARG A 104 8.86 10.77 -10.77
N PRO A 105 8.95 9.44 -10.85
CA PRO A 105 8.46 8.66 -12.00
C PRO A 105 6.94 8.65 -12.14
N HIS A 106 6.21 9.04 -11.08
CA HIS A 106 4.77 8.85 -10.95
C HIS A 106 3.96 10.16 -10.94
N VAL A 107 4.60 11.34 -10.96
CA VAL A 107 3.94 12.66 -10.88
C VAL A 107 2.91 12.95 -11.98
N ASN A 108 2.95 12.20 -13.09
CA ASN A 108 1.98 12.33 -14.19
C ASN A 108 0.82 11.32 -14.06
N HIS A 109 0.83 10.46 -13.05
CA HIS A 109 -0.22 9.51 -12.79
C HIS A 109 -1.37 10.23 -12.10
N GLY A 110 -2.59 10.23 -12.64
CA GLY A 110 -3.71 11.05 -12.12
C GLY A 110 -4.21 10.78 -10.68
N LEU A 111 -3.51 9.96 -9.89
CA LEU A 111 -3.76 9.73 -8.46
C LEU A 111 -2.53 10.05 -7.58
N VAL A 112 -1.34 10.19 -8.16
CA VAL A 112 -0.06 10.47 -7.48
C VAL A 112 0.34 11.91 -7.78
#